data_AF-A0A1F7RX04-F1
#
_entry.id   AF-A0A1F7RX04-F1
#
_cell.length_a   1.000
_cell.length_b   1.000
_cell.length_c   1.000
_cell.angle_alpha   90.00
_cell.angle_beta   90.00
_cell.angle_gamma   90.00
#
_symmetry.space_group_name_H-M   'P 1'
#
loop_
_entity.id
_entity.type
_entity.pdbx_description
1 polymer ?
#
loop_
_entity_poly.entity_id
_entity_poly.type
_entity_poly.pdbx_seq_one_letter_code
_entity_poly.pdbx_strand_id
1 'polypeptide(L)'
;MIFLLPFGHDAYIKKIPYVTFVLIGINVLIFLITSQIVPSREENFSKVKIEYDFFRSVAYQKYSQEIEKELGLEEKDLSLIKKIKIIENEIVKRLNEHKFNDLSQEEYDQWNNINDKYQKAKDKLIFPKYGFVPGNFKFYGLITSLFLHAGFFHLFGNMLFLYLAGAAVEERWGSVAFAVFYFAAGISADLSHAVDNMHSMEPCIGASGAIAGLMGVFLARFYNARIKFFYLYFWPLYPRFGTFSATAKIMLPLWLGSQLLQYMFMSDIANVAFLAHIGGFFFGLIVAAIIVKCRFEGKLLEVSEDLGSTKYKVSPRLIEANKLFDTGKTNESIAIYREILKHNSNDYDANYSILHAYFVSNMFPEAVPHVEWLLQYYQKHAMNDEIIELCFKLKEKFPDKYLGSKIKFAIAKSMEELGDWEYANAEYNEIIKLDSDERQKNKAMFQKARIFRDKLGKPEKALLLYELIQTKDTAGTWKEVIQQEIQLTKRHLSGN
;
A
#
# COMPACT_ATOMS: atom_id res chain seq x y z
N MET A 1 -13.03 -15.24 -17.74
CA MET A 1 -12.24 -14.93 -16.52
C MET A 1 -11.79 -13.47 -16.60
N ILE A 2 -11.94 -12.70 -15.52
CA ILE A 2 -11.41 -11.32 -15.43
C ILE A 2 -10.15 -11.38 -14.56
N PHE A 3 -9.01 -10.98 -15.13
CA PHE A 3 -7.76 -10.79 -14.41
C PHE A 3 -7.57 -9.31 -14.12
N LEU A 4 -7.23 -8.96 -12.88
CA LEU A 4 -7.01 -7.59 -12.42
C LEU A 4 -5.62 -7.52 -11.78
N LEU A 5 -4.77 -6.62 -12.30
CA LEU A 5 -3.40 -6.44 -11.81
C LEU A 5 -3.15 -4.96 -11.51
N PRO A 6 -2.95 -4.56 -10.25
CA PRO A 6 -2.51 -3.21 -9.95
C PRO A 6 -1.06 -3.04 -10.45
N PHE A 7 -0.78 -1.93 -11.13
CA PHE A 7 0.57 -1.65 -11.65
C PHE A 7 1.10 -0.27 -11.27
N GLY A 8 0.29 0.55 -10.59
CA GLY A 8 0.69 1.86 -10.13
C GLY A 8 -0.39 2.53 -9.30
N HIS A 9 -0.05 3.68 -8.74
CA HIS A 9 -0.99 4.57 -8.07
C HIS A 9 -0.50 6.01 -8.15
N ASP A 10 -1.37 6.95 -7.83
CA ASP A 10 -1.03 8.37 -7.84
C ASP A 10 -0.47 8.88 -6.49
N ALA A 11 -0.25 8.02 -5.48
CA ALA A 11 0.45 8.44 -4.27
C ALA A 11 1.92 8.81 -4.57
N TYR A 12 2.31 10.00 -4.13
CA TYR A 12 3.62 10.63 -4.39
C TYR A 12 4.78 9.89 -3.72
N ILE A 13 5.86 9.63 -4.47
CA ILE A 13 7.11 9.03 -3.99
C ILE A 13 8.26 9.92 -4.49
N LYS A 14 8.99 10.58 -3.59
CA LYS A 14 10.08 11.51 -3.95
C LYS A 14 11.45 10.90 -3.70
N LYS A 15 11.61 10.18 -2.59
CA LYS A 15 12.85 9.52 -2.21
C LYS A 15 12.87 8.11 -2.79
N ILE A 16 14.07 7.60 -3.03
CA ILE A 16 14.25 6.19 -3.41
C ILE A 16 13.88 5.33 -2.19
N PRO A 17 12.91 4.39 -2.30
CA PRO A 17 12.48 3.53 -1.19
C PRO A 17 13.52 2.41 -0.96
N TYR A 18 14.64 2.76 -0.33
CA TYR A 18 15.80 1.89 -0.17
C TYR A 18 15.46 0.59 0.56
N VAL A 19 14.71 0.65 1.66
CA VAL A 19 14.38 -0.55 2.44
C VAL A 19 13.44 -1.45 1.65
N THR A 20 12.46 -0.88 0.95
CA THR A 20 11.58 -1.63 0.06
C THR A 20 12.39 -2.38 -1.01
N PHE A 21 13.35 -1.71 -1.66
CA PHE A 21 14.21 -2.36 -2.65
C PHE A 21 15.14 -3.42 -2.03
N VAL A 22 15.69 -3.17 -0.85
CA VAL A 22 16.52 -4.14 -0.12
C VAL A 22 15.70 -5.37 0.23
N LEU A 23 14.48 -5.21 0.76
CA LEU A 23 13.58 -6.31 1.05
C LEU A 23 13.24 -7.10 -0.21
N ILE A 24 12.93 -6.42 -1.32
CA ILE A 24 12.69 -7.08 -2.61
C ILE A 24 13.92 -7.88 -3.05
N GLY A 25 15.12 -7.28 -2.99
CA GLY A 25 16.37 -7.94 -3.37
C GLY A 25 16.67 -9.18 -2.53
N ILE A 26 16.49 -9.10 -1.20
CA ILE A 26 16.66 -10.24 -0.29
C ILE A 26 15.67 -11.36 -0.63
N ASN A 27 14.39 -11.02 -0.85
CA ASN A 27 13.35 -11.99 -1.21
C ASN A 27 13.66 -12.70 -2.53
N VAL A 28 14.08 -11.95 -3.55
CA VAL A 28 14.48 -12.51 -4.85
C VAL A 28 15.70 -13.42 -4.69
N LEU A 29 16.73 -13.00 -3.95
CA LEU A 29 17.93 -13.79 -3.72
C LEU A 29 17.62 -15.12 -3.00
N ILE A 30 16.84 -15.06 -1.91
CA ILE A 30 16.42 -16.24 -1.16
C ILE A 30 15.62 -17.17 -2.08
N PHE A 31 14.67 -16.63 -2.85
CA PHE A 31 13.89 -17.43 -3.79
C PHE A 31 14.77 -18.12 -4.86
N LEU A 32 15.76 -17.44 -5.43
CA LEU A 32 16.68 -18.04 -6.40
C LEU A 32 17.46 -19.21 -5.80
N ILE A 33 17.90 -19.10 -4.54
CA ILE A 33 18.57 -20.19 -3.83
C ILE A 33 17.58 -21.33 -3.53
N THR A 34 16.40 -21.01 -2.97
CA THR A 34 15.46 -22.05 -2.54
C THR A 34 14.81 -22.76 -3.72
N SER A 35 14.55 -22.08 -4.84
CA SER A 35 13.94 -22.68 -6.04
C SER A 35 14.81 -23.76 -6.68
N GLN A 36 16.13 -23.72 -6.50
CA GLN A 36 17.05 -24.76 -6.97
C GLN A 36 17.08 -25.98 -6.04
N ILE A 37 16.83 -25.78 -4.75
CA ILE A 37 17.07 -26.79 -3.72
C ILE A 37 15.77 -27.50 -3.30
N VAL A 38 14.69 -26.74 -3.12
CA VAL A 38 13.41 -27.23 -2.57
C VAL A 38 12.83 -28.39 -3.38
N PRO A 39 12.70 -28.32 -4.73
CA PRO A 39 12.08 -29.40 -5.49
C PRO A 39 12.74 -30.76 -5.26
N SER A 40 14.08 -30.81 -5.31
CA SER A 40 14.83 -32.05 -5.10
C SER A 40 14.67 -32.63 -3.68
N ARG A 41 14.56 -31.76 -2.67
CA ARG A 41 14.39 -32.17 -1.27
C ARG A 41 12.98 -32.66 -0.99
N GLU A 42 11.97 -31.98 -1.53
CA GLU A 42 10.56 -32.38 -1.45
C GLU A 42 10.32 -33.71 -2.19
N GLU A 43 10.94 -33.90 -3.36
CA GLU A 43 10.86 -35.17 -4.10
C GLU A 43 11.49 -36.31 -3.29
N ASN A 44 12.70 -36.11 -2.74
CA ASN A 44 13.36 -37.12 -1.91
C ASN A 44 12.55 -37.44 -0.64
N PHE A 45 12.01 -36.41 0.03
CA PHE A 45 11.14 -36.61 1.19
C PHE A 45 9.88 -37.38 0.82
N SER A 46 9.23 -37.05 -0.29
CA SER A 46 8.02 -37.73 -0.75
C SER A 46 8.27 -39.22 -1.01
N LYS A 47 9.39 -39.57 -1.66
CA LYS A 47 9.78 -40.98 -1.90
C LYS A 47 9.95 -41.74 -0.59
N VAL A 48 10.73 -41.21 0.35
CA VAL A 48 11.00 -41.87 1.64
C VAL A 48 9.76 -41.90 2.53
N LYS A 49 8.91 -40.86 2.45
CA LYS A 49 7.65 -40.80 3.19
C LYS A 49 6.68 -41.92 2.78
N ILE A 50 6.63 -42.28 1.50
CA ILE A 50 5.79 -43.41 1.03
C ILE A 50 6.23 -44.72 1.68
N GLU A 51 7.53 -45.01 1.72
CA GLU A 51 8.06 -46.21 2.40
C GLU A 51 7.75 -46.20 3.90
N TYR A 52 7.96 -45.05 4.56
CA TYR A 52 7.67 -44.85 5.98
C TYR A 52 6.18 -45.04 6.32
N ASP A 53 5.30 -44.41 5.54
CA ASP A 53 3.85 -44.49 5.74
C ASP A 53 3.30 -45.89 5.41
N PHE A 54 3.90 -46.59 4.44
CA PHE A 54 3.56 -47.99 4.14
C PHE A 54 3.89 -48.92 5.32
N PHE A 55 5.10 -48.81 5.88
CA PHE A 55 5.45 -49.63 7.04
C PHE A 55 4.55 -49.31 8.25
N ARG A 56 4.30 -48.02 8.50
CA ARG A 56 3.42 -47.58 9.59
C ARG A 56 1.99 -48.10 9.42
N SER A 57 1.45 -48.11 8.20
CA SER A 57 0.08 -48.58 7.95
C SER A 57 -0.07 -50.08 8.13
N VAL A 58 0.93 -50.87 7.73
CA VAL A 58 0.97 -52.33 7.99
C VAL A 58 1.02 -52.59 9.50
N ALA A 59 1.90 -51.89 10.23
CA ALA A 59 1.98 -52.02 11.69
C ALA A 59 0.68 -51.57 12.37
N TYR A 60 0.04 -50.51 11.89
CA TYR A 60 -1.26 -50.05 12.38
C TYR A 60 -2.35 -51.10 12.19
N GLN A 61 -2.44 -51.70 11.01
CA GLN A 61 -3.41 -52.75 10.73
C GLN A 61 -3.24 -53.96 11.67
N LYS A 62 -1.98 -54.27 12.05
CA LYS A 62 -1.65 -55.42 12.88
C LYS A 62 -1.87 -55.17 14.37
N TYR A 63 -1.47 -54.02 14.89
CA TYR A 63 -1.36 -53.77 16.34
C TYR A 63 -2.37 -52.76 16.90
N SER A 64 -3.14 -52.06 16.06
CA SER A 64 -4.02 -50.97 16.52
C SER A 64 -5.06 -51.41 17.55
N GLN A 65 -5.73 -52.54 17.35
CA GLN A 65 -6.76 -53.03 18.27
C GLN A 65 -6.19 -53.40 19.66
N GLU A 66 -5.03 -54.05 19.67
CA GLU A 66 -4.34 -54.41 20.92
C GLU A 66 -3.93 -53.15 21.69
N ILE A 67 -3.28 -52.20 21.01
CA ILE A 67 -2.83 -50.94 21.60
C ILE A 67 -4.02 -50.10 22.08
N GLU A 68 -5.12 -50.07 21.32
CA GLU A 68 -6.33 -49.33 21.70
C GLU A 68 -6.89 -49.85 23.03
N LYS A 69 -6.95 -51.18 23.19
CA LYS A 69 -7.39 -51.86 24.40
C LYS A 69 -6.43 -51.63 25.57
N GLU A 70 -5.12 -51.78 25.37
CA GLU A 70 -4.10 -51.57 26.42
C GLU A 70 -4.10 -50.14 26.96
N LEU A 71 -4.31 -49.15 26.09
CA LEU A 71 -4.34 -47.74 26.47
C LEU A 71 -5.72 -47.28 27.01
N GLY A 72 -6.70 -48.19 27.05
CA GLY A 72 -8.07 -47.94 27.48
C GLY A 72 -8.71 -46.79 26.69
N LEU A 73 -8.49 -46.73 25.37
CA LEU A 73 -9.01 -45.64 24.53
C LEU A 73 -10.48 -45.86 24.14
N GLU A 74 -11.00 -47.08 24.24
CA GLU A 74 -12.41 -47.40 23.95
C GLU A 74 -13.36 -46.62 24.87
N GLU A 75 -13.02 -46.53 26.15
CA GLU A 75 -13.82 -45.85 27.19
C GLU A 75 -13.62 -44.32 27.21
N LYS A 76 -12.63 -43.81 26.47
CA LYS A 76 -12.33 -42.37 26.45
C LYS A 76 -13.17 -41.67 25.38
N ASP A 77 -13.82 -40.59 25.80
CA ASP A 77 -14.51 -39.66 24.92
C ASP A 77 -13.49 -38.79 24.14
N LEU A 78 -12.92 -39.40 23.10
CA LEU A 78 -11.96 -38.81 22.19
C LEU A 78 -12.48 -38.94 20.76
N SER A 79 -12.25 -37.90 19.95
CA SER A 79 -12.52 -37.98 18.52
C SER A 79 -11.70 -39.09 17.85
N LEU A 80 -12.26 -39.70 16.81
CA LEU A 80 -11.61 -40.80 16.07
C LEU A 80 -10.20 -40.42 15.60
N ILE A 81 -10.02 -39.20 15.07
CA ILE A 81 -8.73 -38.68 14.61
C ILE A 81 -7.71 -38.65 15.77
N LYS A 82 -8.14 -38.27 16.97
CA LYS A 82 -7.27 -38.20 18.14
C LYS A 82 -6.88 -39.59 18.62
N LYS A 83 -7.80 -40.57 18.58
CA LYS A 83 -7.50 -41.99 18.86
C LYS A 83 -6.46 -42.55 17.88
N ILE A 84 -6.68 -42.36 16.57
CA ILE A 84 -5.74 -42.81 15.52
C ILE A 84 -4.34 -42.24 15.77
N LYS A 85 -4.21 -40.93 16.02
CA LYS A 85 -2.91 -40.29 16.28
C LYS A 85 -2.20 -40.85 17.52
N ILE A 86 -2.94 -41.15 18.59
CA ILE A 86 -2.36 -41.74 19.81
C ILE A 86 -1.80 -43.13 19.50
N ILE A 87 -2.58 -43.96 18.80
CA ILE A 87 -2.17 -45.32 18.42
C ILE A 87 -0.97 -45.29 17.48
N GLU A 88 -0.99 -44.46 16.44
CA GLU A 88 0.15 -44.31 15.51
C GLU A 88 1.44 -43.91 16.24
N ASN A 89 1.36 -42.97 17.19
CA ASN A 89 2.51 -42.54 17.98
C ASN A 89 3.06 -43.67 18.86
N GLU A 90 2.17 -44.47 19.47
CA GLU A 90 2.57 -45.60 20.30
C GLU A 90 3.19 -46.73 19.46
N ILE A 91 2.68 -46.99 18.26
CA ILE A 91 3.29 -47.95 17.32
C ILE A 91 4.72 -47.53 16.97
N VAL A 92 4.90 -46.27 16.55
CA VAL A 92 6.23 -45.73 16.21
C VAL A 92 7.18 -45.83 17.40
N LYS A 93 6.70 -45.54 18.60
CA LYS A 93 7.48 -45.68 19.83
C LYS A 93 7.90 -47.13 20.08
N ARG A 94 6.98 -48.10 20.00
CA ARG A 94 7.28 -49.53 20.19
C ARG A 94 8.19 -50.11 19.12
N LEU A 95 8.07 -49.66 17.87
CA LEU A 95 8.99 -50.02 16.79
C LEU A 95 10.42 -49.53 17.11
N ASN A 96 10.57 -48.28 17.56
CA ASN A 96 11.88 -47.73 17.95
C ASN A 96 12.47 -48.39 19.20
N GLU A 97 11.62 -48.87 20.12
CA GLU A 97 12.03 -49.53 21.36
C GLU A 97 12.15 -51.07 21.24
N HIS A 98 11.91 -51.64 20.06
CA HIS A 98 11.96 -53.08 19.77
C HIS A 98 11.01 -53.92 20.66
N LYS A 99 9.77 -53.44 20.83
CA LYS A 99 8.80 -53.99 21.79
C LYS A 99 7.73 -54.94 21.23
N PHE A 100 7.67 -55.14 19.92
CA PHE A 100 6.81 -56.15 19.29
C PHE A 100 7.53 -57.50 19.24
N ASN A 101 6.99 -58.50 19.94
CA ASN A 101 7.63 -59.81 20.10
C ASN A 101 7.59 -60.68 18.83
N ASP A 102 6.72 -60.33 17.89
CA ASP A 102 6.41 -61.08 16.68
C ASP A 102 7.02 -60.46 15.40
N LEU A 103 7.82 -59.40 15.55
CA LEU A 103 8.69 -58.88 14.49
C LEU A 103 10.08 -59.52 14.60
N SER A 104 10.61 -59.93 13.45
CA SER A 104 11.99 -60.39 13.31
C SER A 104 12.99 -59.23 13.44
N GLN A 105 14.25 -59.55 13.76
CA GLN A 105 15.33 -58.55 13.79
C GLN A 105 15.49 -57.84 12.43
N GLU A 106 15.28 -58.56 11.32
CA GLU A 106 15.37 -58.00 9.98
C GLU A 106 14.30 -56.92 9.74
N GLU A 107 13.06 -57.15 10.20
CA GLU A 107 11.99 -56.15 10.11
C GLU A 107 12.28 -54.91 10.97
N TYR A 108 12.89 -55.08 12.15
CA TYR A 108 13.36 -53.96 12.96
C TYR A 108 14.47 -53.17 12.27
N ASP A 109 15.43 -53.85 11.65
CA ASP A 109 16.52 -53.21 10.92
C ASP A 109 15.99 -52.45 9.70
N GLN A 110 15.00 -53.01 8.99
CA GLN A 110 14.28 -52.33 7.91
C GLN A 110 13.56 -51.07 8.42
N TRP A 111 12.80 -51.17 9.52
CA TRP A 111 12.16 -50.01 10.15
C TRP A 111 13.16 -48.92 10.52
N ASN A 112 14.24 -49.28 11.21
CA ASN A 112 15.25 -48.32 11.68
C ASN A 112 15.90 -47.59 10.49
N ASN A 113 16.19 -48.31 9.40
CA ASN A 113 16.73 -47.72 8.18
C ASN A 113 15.74 -46.75 7.50
N ILE A 114 14.48 -47.14 7.36
CA ILE A 114 13.44 -46.28 6.76
C ILE A 114 13.18 -45.06 7.64
N ASN A 115 13.06 -45.23 8.95
CA ASN A 115 12.84 -44.14 9.90
C ASN A 115 14.03 -43.17 9.90
N ASP A 116 15.28 -43.65 9.92
CA ASP A 116 16.47 -42.79 9.84
C ASP A 116 16.50 -41.98 8.52
N LYS A 117 16.24 -42.63 7.38
CA LYS A 117 16.10 -41.93 6.09
C LYS A 117 14.99 -40.89 6.14
N TYR A 118 13.85 -41.23 6.74
CA TYR A 118 12.69 -40.34 6.85
C TYR A 118 13.02 -39.11 7.68
N GLN A 119 13.60 -39.27 8.88
CA GLN A 119 14.01 -38.13 9.73
C GLN A 119 15.04 -37.25 9.00
N LYS A 120 16.08 -37.86 8.40
CA LYS A 120 17.09 -37.12 7.63
C LYS A 120 16.51 -36.36 6.44
N ALA A 121 15.50 -36.91 5.76
CA ALA A 121 14.83 -36.24 4.66
C ALA A 121 13.93 -35.10 5.17
N LYS A 122 13.18 -35.34 6.24
CA LYS A 122 12.31 -34.36 6.91
C LYS A 122 13.09 -33.15 7.42
N ASP A 123 14.23 -33.37 8.06
CA ASP A 123 15.09 -32.30 8.62
C ASP A 123 15.73 -31.41 7.56
N LYS A 124 15.75 -31.87 6.31
CA LYS A 124 16.26 -31.11 5.15
C LYS A 124 15.19 -30.23 4.51
N LEU A 125 13.90 -30.43 4.80
CA LEU A 125 12.82 -29.62 4.24
C LEU A 125 12.99 -28.14 4.63
N ILE A 126 12.85 -27.24 3.67
CA ILE A 126 13.10 -25.81 3.89
C ILE A 126 11.90 -25.12 4.52
N PHE A 127 10.70 -25.32 3.96
CA PHE A 127 9.50 -24.61 4.43
C PHE A 127 9.09 -24.98 5.86
N PRO A 128 9.06 -26.26 6.28
CA PRO A 128 8.77 -26.60 7.68
C PRO A 128 9.88 -26.16 8.66
N LYS A 129 11.12 -26.01 8.16
CA LYS A 129 12.27 -25.64 9.01
C LYS A 129 12.35 -24.13 9.27
N TYR A 130 12.08 -23.32 8.25
CA TYR A 130 12.26 -21.86 8.26
C TYR A 130 10.96 -21.07 8.08
N GLY A 131 9.85 -21.72 7.71
CA GLY A 131 8.52 -21.10 7.75
C GLY A 131 7.98 -21.02 9.18
N PHE A 132 6.89 -20.29 9.34
CA PHE A 132 6.18 -20.22 10.60
C PHE A 132 5.21 -21.40 10.70
N VAL A 133 5.43 -22.30 11.65
CA VAL A 133 4.57 -23.48 11.87
C VAL A 133 3.83 -23.31 13.20
N PRO A 134 2.52 -23.05 13.22
CA PRO A 134 1.78 -22.82 14.46
C PRO A 134 1.90 -23.98 15.48
N GLY A 135 1.77 -25.22 15.01
CA GLY A 135 1.87 -26.44 15.82
C GLY A 135 3.28 -26.79 16.29
N ASN A 136 4.30 -26.10 15.77
CA ASN A 136 5.69 -26.20 16.19
C ASN A 136 6.30 -24.80 16.27
N PHE A 137 5.77 -24.01 17.20
CA PHE A 137 6.06 -22.59 17.31
C PHE A 137 7.55 -22.33 17.53
N LYS A 138 8.18 -21.64 16.57
CA LYS A 138 9.57 -21.20 16.66
C LYS A 138 9.65 -19.72 16.38
N PHE A 139 10.24 -18.96 17.31
CA PHE A 139 10.32 -17.50 17.22
C PHE A 139 10.99 -16.99 15.95
N TYR A 140 12.07 -17.66 15.50
CA TYR A 140 12.75 -17.27 14.27
C TYR A 140 11.86 -17.45 13.03
N GLY A 141 10.92 -18.40 13.07
CA GLY A 141 9.97 -18.71 12.00
C GLY A 141 9.08 -17.51 11.66
N LEU A 142 8.72 -16.69 12.64
CA LEU A 142 7.92 -15.46 12.45
C LEU A 142 8.61 -14.40 11.58
N ILE A 143 9.94 -14.47 11.49
CA ILE A 143 10.75 -13.53 10.69
C ILE A 143 11.18 -14.19 9.39
N THR A 144 11.65 -15.43 9.45
CA THR A 144 12.16 -16.14 8.27
C THR A 144 11.05 -16.55 7.30
N SER A 145 9.80 -16.72 7.78
CA SER A 145 8.61 -16.97 6.94
C SER A 145 8.42 -15.90 5.88
N LEU A 146 8.66 -14.62 6.23
CA LEU A 146 8.46 -13.46 5.36
C LEU A 146 9.29 -13.50 4.08
N PHE A 147 10.36 -14.30 4.06
CA PHE A 147 11.30 -14.38 2.95
C PHE A 147 11.15 -15.63 2.07
N LEU A 148 10.31 -16.58 2.48
CA LEU A 148 10.13 -17.86 1.78
C LEU A 148 8.94 -17.79 0.82
N HIS A 149 9.13 -18.29 -0.41
CA HIS A 149 8.10 -18.25 -1.46
C HIS A 149 7.98 -19.59 -2.17
N ALA A 150 6.76 -20.11 -2.25
CA ALA A 150 6.45 -21.42 -2.85
C ALA A 150 6.64 -21.50 -4.38
N GLY A 151 6.72 -20.36 -5.07
CA GLY A 151 6.82 -20.34 -6.53
C GLY A 151 6.94 -18.94 -7.10
N PHE A 152 7.18 -18.86 -8.41
CA PHE A 152 7.45 -17.61 -9.11
C PHE A 152 6.30 -16.60 -8.98
N PHE A 153 5.06 -17.02 -9.25
CA PHE A 153 3.90 -16.11 -9.14
C PHE A 153 3.63 -15.67 -7.70
N HIS A 154 3.93 -16.52 -6.73
CA HIS A 154 3.84 -16.15 -5.32
C HIS A 154 4.86 -15.06 -4.98
N LEU A 155 6.13 -15.20 -5.40
CA LEU A 155 7.13 -14.14 -5.25
C LEU A 155 6.74 -12.87 -6.01
N PHE A 156 6.40 -12.99 -7.29
CA PHE A 156 6.07 -11.85 -8.15
C PHE A 156 4.94 -11.02 -7.57
N GLY A 157 3.85 -11.66 -7.12
CA GLY A 157 2.75 -10.97 -6.47
C GLY A 157 3.20 -10.22 -5.22
N ASN A 158 3.94 -10.88 -4.33
CA ASN A 158 4.46 -10.22 -3.12
C ASN A 158 5.35 -9.02 -3.45
N MET A 159 6.28 -9.15 -4.39
CA MET A 159 7.19 -8.06 -4.74
C MET A 159 6.47 -6.89 -5.40
N LEU A 160 5.46 -7.16 -6.23
CA LEU A 160 4.62 -6.14 -6.84
C LEU A 160 3.86 -5.33 -5.79
N PHE A 161 3.16 -6.00 -4.86
CA PHE A 161 2.40 -5.31 -3.81
C PHE A 161 3.31 -4.67 -2.76
N LEU A 162 4.47 -5.26 -2.46
CA LEU A 162 5.50 -4.64 -1.62
C LEU A 162 6.03 -3.37 -2.25
N TYR A 163 6.29 -3.36 -3.56
CA TYR A 163 6.70 -2.14 -4.25
C TYR A 163 5.59 -1.07 -4.20
N LEU A 164 4.36 -1.43 -4.59
CA LEU A 164 3.26 -0.47 -4.64
C LEU A 164 2.90 0.10 -3.27
N ALA A 165 2.61 -0.75 -2.28
CA ALA A 165 2.23 -0.27 -0.96
C ALA A 165 3.45 0.18 -0.14
N GLY A 166 4.54 -0.59 -0.18
CA GLY A 166 5.71 -0.36 0.65
C GLY A 166 6.47 0.91 0.30
N ALA A 167 6.66 1.23 -0.98
CA ALA A 167 7.36 2.45 -1.38
C ALA A 167 6.64 3.71 -0.90
N ALA A 168 5.31 3.75 -1.01
CA ALA A 168 4.50 4.87 -0.54
C ALA A 168 4.54 5.03 0.99
N VAL A 169 4.53 3.90 1.73
CA VAL A 169 4.61 3.92 3.20
C VAL A 169 6.03 4.30 3.66
N GLU A 170 7.08 3.80 3.00
CA GLU A 170 8.47 4.16 3.30
C GLU A 170 8.74 5.65 3.07
N GLU A 171 8.23 6.22 1.98
CA GLU A 171 8.30 7.67 1.74
C GLU A 171 7.68 8.46 2.90
N ARG A 172 6.53 7.99 3.39
CA ARG A 172 5.75 8.71 4.41
C ARG A 172 6.30 8.58 5.81
N TRP A 173 6.83 7.41 6.18
CA TRP A 173 7.26 7.10 7.54
C TRP A 173 8.78 7.08 7.71
N GLY A 174 9.53 7.11 6.62
CA GLY A 174 10.97 6.93 6.62
C GLY A 174 11.39 5.47 6.76
N SER A 175 12.61 5.17 6.32
CA SER A 175 13.16 3.82 6.19
C SER A 175 13.15 3.00 7.50
N VAL A 176 13.49 3.61 8.64
CA VAL A 176 13.58 2.88 9.93
C VAL A 176 12.20 2.48 10.45
N ALA A 177 11.27 3.43 10.51
CA ALA A 177 9.92 3.16 10.97
C ALA A 177 9.20 2.18 10.04
N PHE A 178 9.41 2.30 8.73
CA PHE A 178 8.95 1.34 7.74
C PHE A 178 9.50 -0.07 8.00
N ALA A 179 10.81 -0.22 8.21
CA ALA A 179 11.42 -1.52 8.48
C ALA A 179 10.83 -2.19 9.74
N VAL A 180 10.76 -1.44 10.85
CA VAL A 180 10.18 -1.94 12.10
C VAL A 180 8.72 -2.33 11.91
N PHE A 181 7.94 -1.48 11.22
CA PHE A 181 6.55 -1.77 10.92
C PHE A 181 6.37 -3.01 10.05
N TYR A 182 7.19 -3.19 9.00
CA TYR A 182 7.12 -4.33 8.10
C TYR A 182 7.26 -5.66 8.86
N PHE A 183 8.26 -5.76 9.73
CA PHE A 183 8.46 -6.97 10.55
C PHE A 183 7.35 -7.13 11.60
N ALA A 184 6.92 -6.05 12.26
CA ALA A 184 5.83 -6.11 13.23
C ALA A 184 4.50 -6.55 12.60
N ALA A 185 4.19 -6.06 11.39
CA ALA A 185 3.02 -6.45 10.62
C ALA A 185 3.09 -7.93 10.21
N GLY A 186 4.27 -8.41 9.78
CA GLY A 186 4.51 -9.82 9.48
C GLY A 186 4.27 -10.73 10.69
N ILE A 187 4.87 -10.39 11.83
CA ILE A 187 4.66 -11.13 13.10
C ILE A 187 3.17 -11.11 13.47
N SER A 188 2.51 -9.96 13.40
CA SER A 188 1.08 -9.85 13.73
C SER A 188 0.22 -10.71 12.80
N ALA A 189 0.58 -10.82 11.52
CA ALA A 189 -0.11 -11.65 10.55
C ALA A 189 0.05 -13.15 10.87
N ASP A 190 1.28 -13.61 11.11
CA ASP A 190 1.56 -15.00 11.49
C ASP A 190 0.84 -15.39 12.79
N LEU A 191 0.87 -14.52 13.81
CA LEU A 191 0.14 -14.74 15.06
C LEU A 191 -1.37 -14.77 14.86
N SER A 192 -1.92 -13.92 13.97
CA SER A 192 -3.35 -13.94 13.65
C SER A 192 -3.77 -15.24 12.98
N HIS A 193 -2.94 -15.78 12.10
CA HIS A 193 -3.19 -17.10 11.49
C HIS A 193 -3.14 -18.23 12.52
N ALA A 194 -2.21 -18.16 13.48
CA ALA A 194 -2.07 -19.16 14.54
C ALA A 194 -3.29 -19.26 15.47
N VAL A 195 -4.14 -18.23 15.57
CA VAL A 195 -5.34 -18.24 16.45
C VAL A 195 -6.27 -19.40 16.12
N ASP A 196 -6.53 -19.65 14.84
CA ASP A 196 -7.42 -20.72 14.38
C ASP A 196 -6.64 -21.99 13.98
N ASN A 197 -5.35 -21.85 13.71
CA ASN A 197 -4.50 -22.93 13.19
C ASN A 197 -3.44 -23.40 14.17
N MET A 198 -3.63 -23.20 15.49
CA MET A 198 -2.61 -23.43 16.52
C MET A 198 -1.97 -24.83 16.50
N HIS A 199 -2.69 -25.85 16.02
CA HIS A 199 -2.19 -27.23 15.92
C HIS A 199 -1.73 -27.64 14.53
N SER A 200 -1.80 -26.73 13.54
CA SER A 200 -1.38 -27.00 12.17
C SER A 200 0.13 -27.16 12.09
N MET A 201 0.56 -28.23 11.43
CA MET A 201 1.97 -28.48 11.11
C MET A 201 2.36 -27.95 9.73
N GLU A 202 1.43 -27.29 9.04
CA GLU A 202 1.67 -26.67 7.74
C GLU A 202 2.40 -25.34 7.93
N PRO A 203 3.51 -25.11 7.20
CA PRO A 203 4.26 -23.87 7.33
C PRO A 203 3.56 -22.72 6.60
N CYS A 204 3.31 -21.63 7.32
CA CYS A 204 3.01 -20.32 6.75
C CYS A 204 4.31 -19.70 6.21
N ILE A 205 4.28 -19.26 4.94
CA ILE A 205 5.40 -18.64 4.24
C ILE A 205 4.91 -17.50 3.34
N GLY A 206 5.77 -16.50 3.14
CA GLY A 206 5.55 -15.39 2.22
C GLY A 206 5.43 -14.05 2.94
N ALA A 207 5.79 -12.98 2.22
CA ALA A 207 5.71 -11.61 2.72
C ALA A 207 4.27 -11.06 2.82
N SER A 208 3.26 -11.83 2.40
CA SER A 208 1.91 -11.32 2.10
C SER A 208 1.18 -10.81 3.34
N GLY A 209 1.43 -11.38 4.52
CA GLY A 209 0.91 -10.88 5.79
C GLY A 209 1.43 -9.47 6.14
N ALA A 210 2.74 -9.26 6.01
CA ALA A 210 3.36 -7.94 6.22
C ALA A 210 2.86 -6.92 5.17
N ILE A 211 2.73 -7.35 3.92
CA ILE A 211 2.20 -6.53 2.83
C ILE A 211 0.72 -6.18 3.06
N ALA A 212 -0.08 -7.10 3.58
CA ALA A 212 -1.46 -6.79 3.97
C ALA A 212 -1.50 -5.69 5.03
N GLY A 213 -0.56 -5.70 5.99
CA GLY A 213 -0.36 -4.58 6.92
C GLY A 213 0.00 -3.27 6.23
N LEU A 214 0.91 -3.29 5.25
CA LEU A 214 1.20 -2.11 4.44
C LEU A 214 -0.04 -1.61 3.68
N MET A 215 -0.89 -2.51 3.18
CA MET A 215 -2.16 -2.14 2.54
C MET A 215 -3.14 -1.50 3.54
N GLY A 216 -3.17 -1.97 4.79
CA GLY A 216 -3.94 -1.33 5.86
C GLY A 216 -3.47 0.10 6.15
N VAL A 217 -2.15 0.32 6.22
CA VAL A 217 -1.56 1.67 6.32
C VAL A 217 -1.91 2.49 5.08
N PHE A 218 -1.81 1.89 3.89
CA PHE A 218 -2.08 2.57 2.63
C PHE A 218 -3.54 3.06 2.57
N LEU A 219 -4.50 2.25 3.03
CA LEU A 219 -5.89 2.68 3.17
C LEU A 219 -6.03 3.87 4.12
N ALA A 220 -5.39 3.84 5.28
CA ALA A 220 -5.51 4.93 6.27
C ALA A 220 -4.84 6.24 5.82
N ARG A 221 -3.70 6.17 5.13
CA ARG A 221 -2.89 7.35 4.77
C ARG A 221 -3.18 7.87 3.37
N PHE A 222 -3.50 6.99 2.44
CA PHE A 222 -3.70 7.28 1.03
C PHE A 222 -5.11 6.90 0.57
N TYR A 223 -6.13 7.10 1.42
CA TYR A 223 -7.50 6.65 1.19
C TYR A 223 -8.13 7.15 -0.13
N ASN A 224 -7.75 8.34 -0.60
CA ASN A 224 -8.21 8.91 -1.88
C ASN A 224 -7.28 8.58 -3.07
N ALA A 225 -6.14 7.93 -2.85
CA ALA A 225 -5.22 7.59 -3.93
C ALA A 225 -5.90 6.67 -4.95
N ARG A 226 -5.70 6.98 -6.23
CA ARG A 226 -6.19 6.17 -7.34
C ARG A 226 -5.15 5.10 -7.66
N ILE A 227 -5.56 3.84 -7.52
CA ILE A 227 -4.78 2.67 -7.92
C ILE A 227 -5.12 2.37 -9.38
N LYS A 228 -4.09 2.26 -10.21
CA LYS A 228 -4.16 1.92 -11.63
C LYS A 228 -4.13 0.42 -11.79
N PHE A 229 -5.15 -0.13 -12.43
CA PHE A 229 -5.29 -1.55 -12.70
C PHE A 229 -5.21 -1.80 -14.19
N PHE A 230 -4.44 -2.82 -14.55
CA PHE A 230 -4.55 -3.51 -15.82
C PHE A 230 -5.62 -4.58 -15.67
N TYR A 231 -6.55 -4.67 -16.61
CA TYR A 231 -7.49 -5.77 -16.67
C TYR A 231 -7.33 -6.55 -17.96
N LEU A 232 -7.48 -7.87 -17.85
CA LEU A 232 -7.57 -8.78 -18.98
C LEU A 232 -8.83 -9.62 -18.83
N TYR A 233 -9.77 -9.42 -19.75
CA TYR A 233 -11.00 -10.17 -19.86
C TYR A 233 -10.85 -11.22 -20.95
N PHE A 234 -10.78 -12.49 -20.54
CA PHE A 234 -10.78 -13.62 -21.45
C PHE A 234 -12.23 -14.00 -21.79
N TRP A 235 -12.71 -13.48 -22.93
CA TRP A 235 -13.85 -14.04 -23.66
C TRP A 235 -13.32 -14.93 -24.79
N PRO A 236 -13.85 -16.16 -24.99
CA PRO A 236 -13.24 -17.16 -25.88
C PRO A 236 -12.93 -16.72 -27.31
N LEU A 237 -13.63 -15.70 -27.82
CA LEU A 237 -13.48 -15.19 -29.18
C LEU A 237 -12.90 -13.77 -29.27
N TYR A 238 -12.84 -13.02 -28.16
CA TYR A 238 -12.46 -11.61 -28.15
C TYR A 238 -11.79 -11.22 -26.82
N PRO A 239 -10.49 -11.52 -26.63
CA PRO A 239 -9.77 -11.05 -25.45
C PRO A 239 -9.76 -9.51 -25.44
N ARG A 240 -10.29 -8.92 -24.36
CA ARG A 240 -10.24 -7.47 -24.13
C ARG A 240 -9.26 -7.17 -23.02
N PHE A 241 -8.37 -6.21 -23.26
CA PHE A 241 -7.47 -5.69 -22.25
C PHE A 241 -7.58 -4.17 -22.19
N GLY A 242 -7.24 -3.60 -21.05
CA GLY A 242 -7.25 -2.17 -20.86
C GLY A 242 -6.79 -1.78 -19.46
N THR A 243 -6.92 -0.50 -19.16
CA THR A 243 -6.57 0.06 -17.86
C THR A 243 -7.72 0.86 -17.29
N PHE A 244 -7.94 0.77 -15.99
CA PHE A 244 -8.83 1.68 -15.26
C PHE A 244 -8.16 2.10 -13.95
N SER A 245 -8.70 3.14 -13.33
CA SER A 245 -8.25 3.59 -12.01
C SER A 245 -9.40 3.55 -11.03
N ALA A 246 -9.13 3.09 -9.81
CA ALA A 246 -10.11 3.06 -8.74
C ALA A 246 -9.48 3.50 -7.42
N THR A 247 -10.28 4.13 -6.56
CA THR A 247 -9.76 4.69 -5.31
C THR A 247 -9.46 3.61 -4.27
N ALA A 248 -8.42 3.80 -3.46
CA ALA A 248 -8.00 2.88 -2.41
C ALA A 248 -9.13 2.61 -1.39
N LYS A 249 -9.92 3.65 -1.04
CA LYS A 249 -11.11 3.52 -0.17
C LYS A 249 -12.21 2.59 -0.68
N ILE A 250 -12.19 2.24 -1.96
CA ILE A 250 -13.10 1.25 -2.55
C ILE A 250 -12.37 -0.09 -2.68
N MET A 251 -11.19 -0.08 -3.31
CA MET A 251 -10.49 -1.31 -3.70
C MET A 251 -9.95 -2.11 -2.51
N LEU A 252 -9.41 -1.45 -1.48
CA LEU A 252 -8.84 -2.14 -0.34
C LEU A 252 -9.90 -2.75 0.59
N PRO A 253 -11.03 -2.08 0.88
CA PRO A 253 -12.16 -2.74 1.54
C PRO A 253 -12.77 -3.89 0.73
N LEU A 254 -12.88 -3.77 -0.59
CA LEU A 254 -13.32 -4.89 -1.44
C LEU A 254 -12.35 -6.07 -1.37
N TRP A 255 -11.05 -5.80 -1.41
CA TRP A 255 -10.03 -6.84 -1.25
C TRP A 255 -10.16 -7.50 0.13
N LEU A 256 -10.26 -6.75 1.22
CA LEU A 256 -10.44 -7.29 2.58
C LEU A 256 -11.73 -8.11 2.69
N GLY A 257 -12.83 -7.62 2.12
CA GLY A 257 -14.08 -8.37 2.01
C GLY A 257 -13.92 -9.69 1.27
N SER A 258 -13.13 -9.71 0.18
CA SER A 258 -12.81 -10.95 -0.53
C SER A 258 -11.99 -11.93 0.32
N GLN A 259 -11.06 -11.44 1.16
CA GLN A 259 -10.28 -12.29 2.07
C GLN A 259 -11.18 -12.92 3.15
N LEU A 260 -12.13 -12.15 3.69
CA LEU A 260 -13.12 -12.65 4.65
C LEU A 260 -14.02 -13.74 4.04
N LEU A 261 -14.54 -13.51 2.83
CA LEU A 261 -15.34 -14.52 2.13
C LEU A 261 -14.53 -15.78 1.82
N GLN A 262 -13.28 -15.64 1.37
CA GLN A 262 -12.40 -16.78 1.08
C GLN A 262 -12.05 -17.55 2.37
N TYR A 263 -11.82 -16.86 3.47
CA TYR A 263 -11.66 -17.50 4.77
C TYR A 263 -12.91 -18.31 5.16
N MET A 264 -14.11 -17.76 4.96
CA MET A 264 -15.36 -18.44 5.34
C MET A 264 -15.71 -19.64 4.47
N PHE A 265 -15.37 -19.62 3.19
CA PHE A 265 -15.85 -20.61 2.21
C PHE A 265 -14.75 -21.48 1.58
N MET A 266 -13.48 -21.12 1.76
CA MET A 266 -12.36 -21.75 1.04
C MET A 266 -11.16 -22.07 1.95
N SER A 267 -11.22 -21.83 3.25
CA SER A 267 -10.10 -22.08 4.18
C SER A 267 -9.60 -23.52 4.17
N ASP A 268 -10.50 -24.50 4.06
CA ASP A 268 -10.15 -25.93 4.07
C ASP A 268 -9.56 -26.44 2.74
N ILE A 269 -9.72 -25.68 1.66
CA ILE A 269 -9.40 -26.13 0.29
C ILE A 269 -8.25 -25.31 -0.31
N ALA A 270 -8.13 -24.05 0.09
CA ALA A 270 -7.11 -23.15 -0.42
C ALA A 270 -5.85 -23.19 0.44
N ASN A 271 -4.69 -23.36 -0.20
CA ASN A 271 -3.37 -23.24 0.44
C ASN A 271 -2.98 -21.76 0.66
N VAL A 272 -3.84 -20.99 1.34
CA VAL A 272 -3.65 -19.56 1.60
C VAL A 272 -4.05 -19.22 3.04
N ALA A 273 -3.15 -18.57 3.78
CA ALA A 273 -3.39 -18.14 5.15
C ALA A 273 -4.25 -16.85 5.20
N PHE A 274 -5.55 -16.93 4.89
CA PHE A 274 -6.44 -15.76 4.83
C PHE A 274 -6.48 -14.93 6.14
N LEU A 275 -6.43 -15.58 7.31
CA LEU A 275 -6.35 -14.87 8.59
C LEU A 275 -5.06 -14.07 8.77
N ALA A 276 -3.95 -14.49 8.16
CA ALA A 276 -2.73 -13.70 8.17
C ALA A 276 -2.94 -12.37 7.43
N HIS A 277 -3.61 -12.42 6.28
CA HIS A 277 -3.93 -11.23 5.50
C HIS A 277 -4.89 -10.30 6.25
N ILE A 278 -5.95 -10.84 6.83
CA ILE A 278 -6.95 -10.07 7.58
C ILE A 278 -6.29 -9.42 8.80
N GLY A 279 -5.56 -10.21 9.60
CA GLY A 279 -4.88 -9.74 10.81
C GLY A 279 -3.80 -8.72 10.52
N GLY A 280 -2.97 -8.96 9.51
CA GLY A 280 -1.98 -8.00 9.03
C GLY A 280 -2.62 -6.67 8.61
N PHE A 281 -3.68 -6.72 7.79
CA PHE A 281 -4.39 -5.53 7.33
C PHE A 281 -4.96 -4.69 8.48
N PHE A 282 -5.64 -5.32 9.44
CA PHE A 282 -6.17 -4.61 10.61
C PHE A 282 -5.07 -4.04 11.50
N PHE A 283 -3.98 -4.78 11.71
CA PHE A 283 -2.82 -4.28 12.45
C PHE A 283 -2.30 -2.98 11.81
N GLY A 284 -2.10 -2.97 10.49
CA GLY A 284 -1.65 -1.79 9.78
C GLY A 284 -2.61 -0.61 9.85
N LEU A 285 -3.91 -0.88 9.70
CA LEU A 285 -4.96 0.14 9.81
C LEU A 285 -4.97 0.78 11.22
N ILE A 286 -4.87 -0.04 12.27
CA ILE A 286 -4.87 0.41 13.67
C ILE A 286 -3.61 1.23 13.97
N VAL A 287 -2.42 0.74 13.60
CA VAL A 287 -1.16 1.45 13.83
C VAL A 287 -1.16 2.80 13.11
N ALA A 288 -1.59 2.83 11.84
CA ALA A 288 -1.70 4.08 11.09
C ALA A 288 -2.69 5.06 11.74
N ALA A 289 -3.86 4.57 12.18
CA ALA A 289 -4.84 5.41 12.87
C ALA A 289 -4.29 6.00 14.18
N ILE A 290 -3.53 5.22 14.96
CA ILE A 290 -2.85 5.69 16.18
C ILE A 290 -1.83 6.77 15.86
N ILE A 291 -0.94 6.53 14.88
CA ILE A 291 0.10 7.48 14.48
C ILE A 291 -0.52 8.81 14.02
N VAL A 292 -1.58 8.75 13.21
CA VAL A 292 -2.32 9.93 12.73
C VAL A 292 -2.98 10.68 13.90
N LYS A 293 -3.70 9.97 14.77
CA LYS A 293 -4.42 10.58 15.90
C LYS A 293 -3.48 11.24 16.90
N CYS A 294 -2.32 10.62 17.14
CA CYS A 294 -1.33 11.12 18.08
C CYS A 294 -0.34 12.13 17.47
N ARG A 295 -0.49 12.50 16.18
CA ARG A 295 0.39 13.43 15.44
C ARG A 295 1.89 13.05 15.49
N PHE A 296 2.22 11.77 15.69
CA PHE A 296 3.62 11.30 15.75
C PHE A 296 4.32 11.24 14.39
N GLU A 297 3.58 11.42 13.29
CA GLU A 297 4.10 11.31 11.93
C GLU A 297 5.26 12.29 11.67
N GLY A 298 5.21 13.51 12.24
CA GLY A 298 6.31 14.48 12.14
C GLY A 298 7.60 14.02 12.82
N LYS A 299 7.51 13.38 13.99
CA LYS A 299 8.67 12.86 14.72
C LYS A 299 9.33 11.66 14.04
N LEU A 300 8.55 10.85 13.32
CA LEU A 300 9.09 9.74 12.53
C LEU A 300 9.92 10.25 11.35
N LEU A 301 9.46 11.33 10.72
CA LEU A 301 10.18 12.01 9.65
C LEU A 301 11.48 12.65 10.19
N GLU A 302 11.43 13.34 11.33
CA GLU A 302 12.63 13.92 11.99
C GLU A 302 13.70 12.85 12.28
N VAL A 303 13.32 11.71 12.89
CA VAL A 303 14.25 10.59 13.17
C VAL A 303 14.83 9.99 11.88
N SER A 304 14.03 9.94 10.81
CA SER A 304 14.50 9.44 9.51
C SER A 304 15.47 10.41 8.81
N GLU A 305 15.29 11.71 9.00
CA GLU A 305 16.18 12.75 8.46
C GLU A 305 17.51 12.82 9.21
N ASP A 306 17.51 12.58 10.52
CA ASP A 306 18.71 12.48 11.35
C ASP A 306 19.59 11.26 11.00
N LEU A 307 18.98 10.15 10.56
CA LEU A 307 19.70 8.91 10.23
C LEU A 307 20.17 8.83 8.76
N GLY A 308 19.69 9.71 7.88
CA GLY A 308 19.88 9.57 6.43
C GLY A 308 20.36 10.80 5.65
N SER A 309 20.58 11.96 6.27
CA SER A 309 20.83 13.19 5.50
C SER A 309 22.32 13.51 5.26
N THR A 310 22.81 13.09 4.09
CA THR A 310 23.68 14.00 3.31
C THR A 310 22.82 15.16 2.78
N LYS A 311 22.96 16.35 3.41
CA LYS A 311 22.59 17.71 2.94
C LYS A 311 21.10 18.02 2.65
N TYR A 312 20.36 18.38 3.70
CA TYR A 312 19.52 19.59 3.72
C TYR A 312 19.48 20.10 5.18
N LYS A 313 20.26 21.12 5.50
CA LYS A 313 20.29 21.68 6.86
C LYS A 313 19.09 22.61 7.04
N VAL A 314 18.01 22.08 7.61
CA VAL A 314 16.93 22.91 8.15
C VAL A 314 17.55 23.84 9.20
N SER A 315 17.26 25.14 9.14
CA SER A 315 17.88 26.08 10.08
C SER A 315 17.45 25.74 11.52
N PRO A 316 18.36 25.73 12.51
CA PRO A 316 18.00 25.47 13.92
C PRO A 316 16.88 26.39 14.42
N ARG A 317 16.82 27.59 13.84
CA ARG A 317 15.81 28.61 14.12
C ARG A 317 14.42 28.25 13.60
N LEU A 318 14.33 27.52 12.49
CA LEU A 318 13.06 27.00 11.98
C LEU A 318 12.53 25.87 12.87
N ILE A 319 13.42 25.01 13.36
CA ILE A 319 13.07 23.95 14.32
C ILE A 319 12.51 24.57 15.62
N GLU A 320 13.16 25.62 16.13
CA GLU A 320 12.67 26.37 17.28
C GLU A 320 11.28 26.97 17.03
N ALA A 321 11.06 27.60 15.87
CA ALA A 321 9.78 28.17 15.49
C ALA A 321 8.67 27.10 15.39
N ASN A 322 8.95 25.96 14.77
CA ASN A 322 8.01 24.84 14.67
C ASN A 322 7.65 24.30 16.07
N LYS A 323 8.62 24.17 16.97
CA LYS A 323 8.37 23.75 18.37
C LYS A 323 7.48 24.74 19.13
N LEU A 324 7.69 26.04 18.93
CA LEU A 324 6.83 27.08 19.52
C LEU A 324 5.41 27.02 18.96
N PHE A 325 5.26 26.78 17.66
CA PHE A 325 3.97 26.57 17.03
C PHE A 325 3.24 25.35 17.62
N ASP A 326 3.92 24.21 17.75
CA ASP A 326 3.36 22.97 18.28
C ASP A 326 2.96 23.06 19.76
N THR A 327 3.63 23.90 20.54
CA THR A 327 3.32 24.16 21.96
C THR A 327 2.21 25.20 22.15
N GLY A 328 1.56 25.65 21.06
CA GLY A 328 0.46 26.61 21.09
C GLY A 328 0.91 28.08 21.18
N LYS A 329 2.21 28.35 21.14
CA LYS A 329 2.78 29.70 21.15
C LYS A 329 2.87 30.28 19.74
N THR A 330 1.74 30.32 19.04
CA THR A 330 1.66 30.67 17.61
C THR A 330 2.18 32.08 17.29
N ASN A 331 1.99 33.06 18.18
CA ASN A 331 2.51 34.41 17.94
C ASN A 331 4.04 34.50 18.04
N GLU A 332 4.64 33.73 18.96
CA GLU A 332 6.10 33.63 19.10
C GLU A 332 6.71 32.94 17.86
N SER A 333 6.07 31.88 17.35
CA SER A 333 6.54 31.20 16.14
C SER A 333 6.41 32.06 14.88
N ILE A 334 5.31 32.82 14.71
CA ILE A 334 5.14 33.77 13.60
C ILE A 334 6.27 34.79 13.57
N ALA A 335 6.69 35.33 14.72
CA ALA A 335 7.79 36.29 14.79
C ALA A 335 9.10 35.69 14.23
N ILE A 336 9.39 34.43 14.58
CA ILE A 336 10.59 33.74 14.12
C ILE A 336 10.49 33.37 12.63
N TYR A 337 9.34 32.88 12.15
CA TYR A 337 9.16 32.62 10.72
C TYR A 337 9.34 33.88 9.87
N ARG A 338 8.81 35.03 10.32
CA ARG A 338 9.02 36.32 9.66
C ARG A 338 10.49 36.70 9.59
N GLU A 339 11.24 36.45 10.66
CA GLU A 339 12.67 36.72 10.68
C GLU A 339 13.44 35.82 9.69
N ILE A 340 13.11 34.53 9.63
CA ILE A 340 13.70 33.60 8.66
C ILE A 340 13.40 34.08 7.25
N LEU A 341 12.15 34.41 6.95
CA LEU A 341 11.72 34.88 5.63
C LEU A 341 12.25 36.26 5.25
N LYS A 342 12.65 37.07 6.24
CA LYS A 342 13.36 38.34 6.00
C LYS A 342 14.79 38.10 5.48
N HIS A 343 15.44 37.03 5.93
CA HIS A 343 16.78 36.65 5.48
C HIS A 343 16.76 35.77 4.23
N ASN A 344 15.80 34.87 4.12
CA ASN A 344 15.59 33.99 2.98
C ASN A 344 14.10 33.94 2.62
N SER A 345 13.66 34.86 1.76
CA SER A 345 12.25 34.94 1.35
C SER A 345 11.79 33.73 0.53
N ASN A 346 12.72 32.95 -0.02
CA ASN A 346 12.44 31.77 -0.84
C ASN A 346 12.56 30.45 -0.06
N ASP A 347 12.66 30.52 1.27
CA ASP A 347 12.69 29.33 2.12
C ASP A 347 11.34 28.60 2.08
N TYR A 348 11.32 27.41 1.50
CA TYR A 348 10.10 26.62 1.32
C TYR A 348 9.45 26.28 2.67
N ASP A 349 10.25 25.75 3.60
CA ASP A 349 9.74 25.26 4.88
C ASP A 349 9.21 26.41 5.74
N ALA A 350 9.89 27.57 5.71
CA ALA A 350 9.40 28.76 6.40
C ALA A 350 8.12 29.34 5.77
N ASN A 351 8.00 29.37 4.44
CA ASN A 351 6.78 29.81 3.74
C ASN A 351 5.60 28.88 4.01
N TYR A 352 5.85 27.57 4.08
CA TYR A 352 4.84 26.58 4.45
C TYR A 352 4.41 26.73 5.91
N SER A 353 5.36 26.71 6.86
CA SER A 353 5.06 26.78 8.29
C SER A 353 4.38 28.08 8.71
N ILE A 354 4.81 29.23 8.17
CA ILE A 354 4.17 30.51 8.51
C ILE A 354 2.73 30.59 7.99
N LEU A 355 2.44 29.97 6.84
CA LEU A 355 1.11 29.94 6.30
C LEU A 355 0.16 29.23 7.27
N HIS A 356 0.55 28.06 7.78
CA HIS A 356 -0.22 27.33 8.80
C HIS A 356 -0.45 28.16 10.06
N ALA A 357 0.59 28.87 10.52
CA ALA A 357 0.47 29.73 11.68
C ALA A 357 -0.54 30.87 11.47
N TYR A 358 -0.57 31.48 10.28
CA TYR A 358 -1.57 32.48 9.94
C TYR A 358 -2.99 31.91 9.83
N PHE A 359 -3.16 30.69 9.32
CA PHE A 359 -4.46 30.01 9.33
C PHE A 359 -4.98 29.76 10.76
N VAL A 360 -4.11 29.31 11.67
CA VAL A 360 -4.47 29.08 13.08
C VAL A 360 -4.83 30.39 13.79
N SER A 361 -4.12 31.47 13.50
CA SER A 361 -4.36 32.80 14.09
C SER A 361 -5.40 33.65 13.36
N ASN A 362 -6.07 33.12 12.32
CA ASN A 362 -7.01 33.86 11.45
C ASN A 362 -6.42 35.14 10.81
N MET A 363 -5.10 35.17 10.59
CA MET A 363 -4.36 36.28 9.96
C MET A 363 -4.35 36.12 8.44
N PHE A 364 -5.55 36.11 7.85
CA PHE A 364 -5.73 35.82 6.42
C PHE A 364 -5.06 36.84 5.48
N PRO A 365 -5.09 38.17 5.72
CA PRO A 365 -4.38 39.13 4.88
C PRO A 365 -2.87 38.83 4.77
N GLU A 366 -2.24 38.46 5.87
CA GLU A 366 -0.81 38.16 5.96
C GLU A 366 -0.45 36.81 5.32
N ALA A 367 -1.41 35.90 5.20
CA ALA A 367 -1.23 34.62 4.53
C ALA A 367 -1.19 34.73 3.00
N VAL A 368 -1.84 35.75 2.40
CA VAL A 368 -1.99 35.88 0.94
C VAL A 368 -0.65 35.77 0.19
N PRO A 369 0.42 36.50 0.56
CA PRO A 369 1.69 36.43 -0.17
C PRO A 369 2.33 35.03 -0.13
N HIS A 370 2.16 34.30 0.97
CA HIS A 370 2.69 32.94 1.11
C HIS A 370 1.88 31.92 0.31
N VAL A 371 0.56 32.11 0.21
CA VAL A 371 -0.28 31.32 -0.68
C VAL A 371 0.15 31.50 -2.14
N GLU A 372 0.34 32.75 -2.57
CA GLU A 372 0.80 33.04 -3.94
C GLU A 372 2.18 32.44 -4.20
N TRP A 373 3.11 32.61 -3.26
CA TRP A 373 4.46 32.07 -3.37
C TRP A 373 4.45 30.54 -3.46
N LEU A 374 3.71 29.86 -2.58
CA LEU A 374 3.62 28.39 -2.56
C LEU A 374 2.98 27.86 -3.84
N LEU A 375 1.90 28.49 -4.33
CA LEU A 375 1.29 28.09 -5.60
C LEU A 375 2.27 28.22 -6.77
N GLN A 376 3.03 29.32 -6.84
CA GLN A 376 4.06 29.48 -7.87
C GLN A 376 5.19 28.45 -7.72
N TYR A 377 5.63 28.21 -6.48
CA TYR A 377 6.65 27.22 -6.17
C TYR A 377 6.20 25.83 -6.60
N TYR A 378 5.00 25.42 -6.23
CA TYR A 378 4.46 24.11 -6.58
C TYR A 378 4.26 23.95 -8.08
N GLN A 379 3.73 24.97 -8.76
CA GLN A 379 3.59 24.96 -10.22
C GLN A 379 4.94 24.82 -10.92
N LYS A 380 5.97 25.55 -10.46
CA LYS A 380 7.32 25.49 -11.03
C LYS A 380 7.94 24.10 -10.90
N HIS A 381 7.61 23.37 -9.86
CA HIS A 381 8.18 22.05 -9.56
C HIS A 381 7.23 20.88 -9.87
N ALA A 382 6.11 21.14 -10.58
CA ALA A 382 5.09 20.13 -10.91
C ALA A 382 4.54 19.35 -9.69
N MET A 383 4.38 20.05 -8.56
CA MET A 383 3.89 19.52 -7.28
C MET A 383 2.36 19.61 -7.22
N ASN A 384 1.69 18.80 -8.03
CA ASN A 384 0.24 18.92 -8.26
C ASN A 384 -0.59 18.58 -7.01
N ASP A 385 -0.17 17.59 -6.20
CA ASP A 385 -0.88 17.19 -4.98
C ASP A 385 -0.87 18.29 -3.92
N GLU A 386 0.25 18.98 -3.76
CA GLU A 386 0.40 20.10 -2.83
C GLU A 386 -0.44 21.31 -3.25
N ILE A 387 -0.57 21.53 -4.56
CA ILE A 387 -1.51 22.55 -5.08
C ILE A 387 -2.92 22.19 -4.69
N ILE A 388 -3.34 20.94 -4.89
CA ILE A 388 -4.69 20.48 -4.59
C ILE A 388 -4.99 20.61 -3.10
N GLU A 389 -4.09 20.14 -2.24
CA GLU A 389 -4.23 20.25 -0.79
C GLU A 389 -4.35 21.71 -0.35
N LEU A 390 -3.50 22.59 -0.89
CA LEU A 390 -3.55 24.02 -0.61
C LEU A 390 -4.88 24.63 -1.08
N CYS A 391 -5.36 24.27 -2.27
CA CYS A 391 -6.65 24.74 -2.81
C CYS A 391 -7.82 24.33 -1.90
N PHE A 392 -7.85 23.08 -1.43
CA PHE A 392 -8.88 22.61 -0.50
C PHE A 392 -8.86 23.36 0.82
N LYS A 393 -7.67 23.56 1.41
CA LYS A 393 -7.51 24.34 2.65
C LYS A 393 -7.97 25.79 2.48
N LEU A 394 -7.65 26.40 1.34
CA LEU A 394 -8.10 27.76 1.04
C LEU A 394 -9.63 27.82 0.99
N LYS A 395 -10.28 26.88 0.31
CA LYS A 395 -11.74 26.86 0.20
C LYS A 395 -12.44 26.63 1.54
N GLU A 396 -11.89 25.77 2.40
CA GLU A 396 -12.51 25.42 3.68
C GLU A 396 -12.37 26.54 4.71
N LYS A 397 -11.20 27.20 4.76
CA LYS A 397 -10.82 28.07 5.89
C LYS A 397 -10.51 29.51 5.51
N PHE A 398 -10.32 29.82 4.24
CA PHE A 398 -9.87 31.13 3.80
C PHE A 398 -11.04 31.95 3.24
N PRO A 399 -11.33 33.14 3.79
CA PRO A 399 -12.42 33.97 3.28
C PRO A 399 -12.23 34.37 1.81
N ASP A 400 -13.26 34.16 0.98
CA ASP A 400 -13.22 34.42 -0.47
C ASP A 400 -12.73 35.83 -0.85
N LYS A 401 -13.02 36.83 -0.02
CA LYS A 401 -12.58 38.22 -0.24
C LYS A 401 -11.04 38.40 -0.30
N TYR A 402 -10.29 37.43 0.18
CA TYR A 402 -8.82 37.44 0.15
C TYR A 402 -8.24 36.55 -0.96
N LEU A 403 -9.08 35.80 -1.70
CA LEU A 403 -8.67 34.99 -2.85
C LEU A 403 -8.74 35.83 -4.13
N GLY A 404 -7.66 36.56 -4.41
CA GLY A 404 -7.52 37.36 -5.62
C GLY A 404 -7.54 36.53 -6.92
N SER A 405 -7.68 37.20 -8.06
CA SER A 405 -7.82 36.57 -9.37
C SER A 405 -6.68 35.63 -9.74
N LYS A 406 -5.44 35.94 -9.35
CA LYS A 406 -4.26 35.08 -9.59
C LYS A 406 -4.37 33.73 -8.87
N ILE A 407 -4.78 33.74 -7.61
CA ILE A 407 -4.95 32.52 -6.81
C ILE A 407 -6.10 31.69 -7.39
N LYS A 408 -7.24 32.33 -7.69
CA LYS A 408 -8.38 31.67 -8.33
C LYS A 408 -8.01 31.07 -9.69
N PHE A 409 -7.16 31.74 -10.48
CA PHE A 409 -6.68 31.21 -11.75
C PHE A 409 -5.81 29.95 -11.56
N ALA A 410 -4.93 29.96 -10.55
CA ALA A 410 -4.12 28.80 -10.21
C ALA A 410 -4.99 27.61 -9.74
N ILE A 411 -6.02 27.88 -8.91
CA ILE A 411 -7.01 26.87 -8.49
C ILE A 411 -7.72 26.29 -9.71
N ALA A 412 -8.25 27.16 -10.59
CA ALA A 412 -9.01 26.74 -11.76
C ALA A 412 -8.19 25.83 -12.69
N LYS A 413 -6.94 26.22 -12.99
CA LYS A 413 -6.03 25.42 -13.81
C LYS A 413 -5.71 24.05 -13.18
N SER A 414 -5.55 24.01 -11.86
CA SER A 414 -5.25 22.74 -11.16
C SER A 414 -6.44 21.79 -11.19
N MET A 415 -7.66 22.34 -11.15
CA MET A 415 -8.90 21.58 -11.25
C MET A 415 -9.13 21.07 -12.68
N GLU A 416 -8.69 21.81 -13.70
CA GLU A 416 -8.61 21.27 -15.07
C GLU A 416 -7.67 20.05 -15.15
N GLU A 417 -6.47 20.13 -14.59
CA GLU A 417 -5.50 19.02 -14.62
C GLU A 417 -6.04 17.75 -13.92
N LEU A 418 -6.88 17.94 -12.90
CA LEU A 418 -7.59 16.87 -12.20
C LEU A 418 -8.84 16.34 -12.91
N GLY A 419 -9.30 17.03 -13.94
CA GLY A 419 -10.51 16.70 -14.69
C GLY A 419 -11.82 17.15 -14.03
N ASP A 420 -11.78 18.06 -13.05
CA ASP A 420 -12.96 18.73 -12.50
C ASP A 420 -13.25 20.02 -13.29
N TRP A 421 -13.74 19.82 -14.51
CA TRP A 421 -13.98 20.88 -15.48
C TRP A 421 -15.08 21.85 -15.04
N GLU A 422 -16.06 21.37 -14.29
CA GLU A 422 -17.18 22.20 -13.80
C GLU A 422 -16.70 23.15 -12.72
N TYR A 423 -15.88 22.66 -11.78
CA TYR A 423 -15.28 23.49 -10.76
C TYR A 423 -14.31 24.51 -11.35
N ALA A 424 -13.43 24.09 -12.26
CA ALA A 424 -12.54 25.00 -12.97
C ALA A 424 -13.31 26.13 -13.67
N ASN A 425 -14.39 25.77 -14.37
CA ASN A 425 -15.29 26.73 -15.02
C ASN A 425 -15.97 27.68 -14.02
N ALA A 426 -16.32 27.22 -12.82
CA ALA A 426 -16.88 28.08 -11.76
C ALA A 426 -15.84 29.10 -11.26
N GLU A 427 -14.60 28.69 -11.02
CA GLU A 427 -13.54 29.62 -10.59
C GLU A 427 -13.20 30.65 -11.69
N TYR A 428 -13.16 30.25 -12.96
CA TYR A 428 -13.00 31.21 -14.06
C TYR A 428 -14.13 32.23 -14.12
N ASN A 429 -15.37 31.85 -13.80
CA ASN A 429 -16.47 32.81 -13.70
C ASN A 429 -16.24 33.86 -12.62
N GLU A 430 -15.73 33.43 -11.46
CA GLU A 430 -15.45 34.36 -10.37
C GLU A 430 -14.32 35.33 -10.74
N ILE A 431 -13.29 34.88 -11.45
CA ILE A 431 -12.25 35.77 -11.98
C ILE A 431 -12.84 36.83 -12.93
N ILE A 432 -13.74 36.42 -13.83
CA ILE A 432 -14.38 37.33 -14.79
C ILE A 432 -15.21 38.41 -14.08
N LYS A 433 -15.86 38.07 -12.95
CA LYS A 433 -16.66 39.00 -12.15
C LYS A 433 -15.81 39.92 -11.26
N LEU A 434 -14.76 39.37 -10.64
CA LEU A 434 -14.01 40.02 -9.58
C LEU A 434 -12.88 40.93 -10.08
N ASP A 435 -12.22 40.56 -11.18
CA ASP A 435 -11.00 41.27 -11.58
C ASP A 435 -11.32 42.64 -12.21
N SER A 436 -10.45 43.62 -12.05
CA SER A 436 -10.51 44.88 -12.81
C SER A 436 -9.59 44.85 -14.04
N ASP A 437 -8.63 43.91 -14.10
CA ASP A 437 -7.70 43.73 -15.21
C ASP A 437 -8.37 42.96 -16.37
N GLU A 438 -8.65 43.67 -17.47
CA GLU A 438 -9.27 43.09 -18.67
C GLU A 438 -8.40 41.99 -19.31
N ARG A 439 -7.07 42.04 -19.13
CA ARG A 439 -6.17 41.00 -19.64
C ARG A 439 -6.37 39.66 -18.91
N GLN A 440 -6.54 39.69 -17.60
CA GLN A 440 -6.80 38.48 -16.80
C GLN A 440 -8.20 37.94 -17.05
N LYS A 441 -9.19 38.82 -17.23
CA LYS A 441 -10.53 38.40 -17.67
C LYS A 441 -10.49 37.70 -19.01
N ASN A 442 -9.76 38.24 -19.99
CA ASN A 442 -9.64 37.62 -21.30
C ASN A 442 -8.96 36.24 -21.23
N LYS A 443 -7.94 36.07 -20.38
CA LYS A 443 -7.34 34.75 -20.11
C LYS A 443 -8.35 33.76 -19.51
N ALA A 444 -9.11 34.19 -18.51
CA ALA A 444 -10.11 33.33 -17.86
C ALA A 444 -11.24 32.96 -18.83
N MET A 445 -11.75 33.93 -19.61
CA MET A 445 -12.75 33.68 -20.66
C MET A 445 -12.22 32.69 -21.72
N PHE A 446 -10.95 32.82 -22.09
CA PHE A 446 -10.32 31.93 -23.07
C PHE A 446 -10.27 30.48 -22.58
N GLN A 447 -9.77 30.23 -21.36
CA GLN A 447 -9.72 28.87 -20.81
C GLN A 447 -11.12 28.29 -20.61
N LYS A 448 -12.05 29.12 -20.14
CA LYS A 448 -13.46 28.73 -20.00
C LYS A 448 -14.09 28.33 -21.34
N ALA A 449 -13.80 29.06 -22.42
CA ALA A 449 -14.27 28.72 -23.77
C ALA A 449 -13.72 27.36 -24.24
N ARG A 450 -12.44 27.08 -23.98
CA ARG A 450 -11.84 25.76 -24.27
C ARG A 450 -12.50 24.64 -23.49
N ILE A 451 -12.75 24.81 -22.19
CA ILE A 451 -13.48 23.84 -21.37
C ILE A 451 -14.87 23.57 -21.95
N PHE A 452 -15.60 24.62 -22.33
CA PHE A 452 -16.93 24.45 -22.92
C PHE A 452 -16.90 23.66 -24.23
N ARG A 453 -15.96 23.95 -25.12
CA ARG A 453 -15.83 23.21 -26.37
C ARG A 453 -15.37 21.78 -26.15
N ASP A 454 -14.22 21.60 -25.51
CA ASP A 454 -13.47 20.34 -25.53
C ASP A 454 -13.94 19.33 -24.48
N LYS A 455 -14.56 19.79 -23.40
CA LYS A 455 -14.86 18.96 -22.22
C LYS A 455 -16.33 18.90 -21.88
N LEU A 456 -17.05 20.02 -21.97
CA LEU A 456 -18.45 20.10 -21.59
C LEU A 456 -19.44 19.99 -22.76
N GLY A 457 -18.96 19.87 -23.99
CA GLY A 457 -19.80 19.68 -25.19
C GLY A 457 -20.76 20.86 -25.47
N LYS A 458 -20.34 22.08 -25.14
CA LYS A 458 -21.11 23.33 -25.31
C LYS A 458 -20.38 24.32 -26.23
N PRO A 459 -20.04 23.95 -27.48
CA PRO A 459 -19.25 24.77 -28.40
C PRO A 459 -19.91 26.12 -28.74
N GLU A 460 -21.24 26.23 -28.69
CA GLU A 460 -21.96 27.50 -28.86
C GLU A 460 -21.61 28.52 -27.76
N LYS A 461 -21.43 28.05 -26.51
CA LYS A 461 -21.00 28.93 -25.40
C LYS A 461 -19.54 29.31 -25.53
N ALA A 462 -18.71 28.42 -26.06
CA ALA A 462 -17.31 28.72 -26.37
C ALA A 462 -17.20 29.83 -27.42
N LEU A 463 -18.01 29.76 -28.49
CA LEU A 463 -18.02 30.75 -29.56
C LEU A 463 -18.38 32.15 -29.05
N LEU A 464 -19.42 32.27 -28.22
CA LEU A 464 -19.82 33.54 -27.60
C LEU A 464 -18.70 34.17 -26.76
N LEU A 465 -17.95 33.35 -26.00
CA LEU A 465 -16.83 33.83 -25.21
C LEU A 465 -15.66 34.31 -26.10
N TYR A 466 -15.36 33.59 -27.18
CA TYR A 466 -14.33 34.00 -28.12
C TYR A 466 -14.67 35.31 -28.84
N GLU A 467 -15.92 35.47 -29.27
CA GLU A 467 -16.41 36.73 -29.88
C GLU A 467 -16.39 37.88 -28.87
N LEU A 468 -16.73 37.62 -27.61
CA LEU A 468 -16.65 38.61 -26.54
C LEU A 468 -15.20 39.06 -26.27
N ILE A 469 -14.23 38.15 -26.29
CA ILE A 469 -12.81 38.51 -26.20
C ILE A 469 -12.40 39.34 -27.41
N GLN A 470 -12.80 38.93 -28.62
CA GLN A 470 -12.44 39.63 -29.87
C GLN A 470 -12.96 41.08 -29.90
N THR A 471 -14.18 41.31 -29.42
CA THR A 471 -14.78 42.66 -29.38
C THR A 471 -14.13 43.57 -28.34
N LYS A 472 -13.64 43.01 -27.24
CA LYS A 472 -13.02 43.75 -26.13
C LYS A 472 -11.52 43.92 -26.23
N ASP A 473 -10.84 43.14 -27.07
CA ASP A 473 -9.39 43.20 -27.27
C ASP A 473 -8.96 44.38 -28.16
N THR A 474 -9.06 45.60 -27.63
CA THR A 474 -8.71 46.84 -28.34
C THR A 474 -7.23 46.94 -28.71
N ALA A 475 -6.36 46.22 -27.99
CA ALA A 475 -4.92 46.14 -28.26
C ALA A 475 -4.54 45.08 -29.30
N GLY A 476 -5.49 44.26 -29.77
CA GLY A 476 -5.27 43.21 -30.75
C GLY A 476 -4.35 42.07 -30.30
N THR A 477 -4.14 41.90 -28.99
CA THR A 477 -3.19 40.92 -28.42
C THR A 477 -3.66 39.47 -28.61
N TRP A 478 -4.97 39.25 -28.71
CA TRP A 478 -5.62 37.94 -28.81
C TRP A 478 -6.15 37.65 -30.21
N LYS A 479 -6.10 38.63 -31.12
CA LYS A 479 -6.79 38.60 -32.42
C LYS A 479 -6.52 37.33 -33.24
N GLU A 480 -5.25 36.96 -33.42
CA GLU A 480 -4.87 35.79 -34.23
C GLU A 480 -5.31 34.47 -33.59
N VAL A 481 -5.02 34.31 -32.29
CA VAL A 481 -5.36 33.09 -31.54
C VAL A 481 -6.87 32.89 -31.48
N ILE A 482 -7.63 33.94 -31.19
CA ILE A 482 -9.09 33.89 -31.13
C ILE A 482 -9.71 33.56 -32.49
N GLN A 483 -9.18 34.12 -33.59
CA GLN A 483 -9.68 33.81 -34.94
C GLN A 483 -9.50 32.32 -35.28
N GLN A 484 -8.35 31.73 -34.92
CA GLN A 484 -8.11 30.30 -35.11
C GLN A 484 -9.08 29.46 -34.27
N GLU A 485 -9.24 29.79 -32.98
CA GLU A 485 -10.13 29.07 -32.07
C GLU A 485 -11.61 29.17 -32.48
N ILE A 486 -12.05 30.32 -33.01
CA ILE A 486 -13.39 30.50 -33.61
C ILE A 486 -13.57 29.56 -34.80
N GLN A 487 -12.61 29.49 -35.72
CA GLN A 487 -12.68 28.60 -36.88
C GLN A 487 -12.73 27.13 -36.46
N LEU A 488 -11.89 26.73 -35.50
CA LEU A 488 -11.88 25.37 -34.94
C LEU A 488 -13.23 25.01 -34.29
N THR A 489 -13.79 25.94 -33.50
CA THR A 489 -15.08 25.74 -32.83
C THR A 489 -16.24 25.64 -33.82
N LYS A 490 -16.21 26.43 -34.91
CA LYS A 490 -17.20 26.34 -36.00
C LYS A 490 -17.12 25.00 -36.75
N ARG A 491 -15.91 24.47 -36.99
CA ARG A 491 -15.74 23.12 -37.57
C ARG A 491 -16.36 22.05 -36.68
N HIS A 492 -16.06 22.11 -35.38
CA HIS A 492 -16.63 21.22 -34.37
C HIS A 492 -18.17 21.26 -34.34
N LEU A 493 -18.78 22.44 -34.47
CA LEU A 493 -20.23 22.60 -34.60
C LEU A 493 -20.81 22.01 -35.90
N SER A 494 -20.06 22.07 -37.00
CA SER A 494 -20.49 21.54 -38.30
C SER A 494 -20.30 20.02 -38.46
N GLY A 495 -19.70 19.34 -37.47
CA GLY A 495 -19.45 17.90 -37.52
C GLY A 495 -18.35 17.46 -38.49
N ASN A 496 -17.51 18.39 -38.96
CA ASN A 496 -16.41 18.17 -39.91
C ASN A 496 -15.03 18.18 -39.25
#